data_AF-A0A963IEW7-F1
#
_entry.id   AF-A0A963IEW7-F1
#
_cell.length_a   1.000
_cell.length_b   1.000
_cell.length_c   1.000
_cell.angle_alpha   90.00
_cell.angle_beta   90.00
_cell.angle_gamma   90.00
#
_symmetry.space_group_name_H-M   'P 1'
#
loop_
_entity.id
_entity.type
_entity.pdbx_description
1 polymer ?
#
loop_
_entity_poly.entity_id
_entity_poly.type
_entity_poly.pdbx_seq_one_letter_code
_entity_poly.pdbx_strand_id
1 'polypeptide(L)'
;MARRNVLLSTLFMTVPRRRQYDHDTDLARSLWLLAAFGAALFFALARHTAILNPDIPALQLTFDQAGFQAIIAQWSPEEFSRFRTHFYLDFPFLVTYGLLGYRLTVLTPRFARATAARDLLSRLLPYAAALDAIENGLHLALISTLEVPASMFLLAGIVASVKWILIALFPLGFLGLWAVTRHAPGPRDADAT
;
A
#
# COMPACT_ATOMS: atom_id res chain seq x y z
N MET A 1 -46.52 19.93 -43.77
CA MET A 1 -47.39 19.24 -42.80
C MET A 1 -46.66 17.96 -42.34
N ALA A 2 -45.95 18.04 -41.21
CA ALA A 2 -46.32 17.43 -39.91
C ALA A 2 -46.01 15.91 -39.87
N ARG A 3 -44.75 15.56 -39.56
CA ARG A 3 -44.23 15.07 -38.26
C ARG A 3 -44.68 13.64 -37.89
N ARG A 4 -43.73 12.70 -38.08
CA ARG A 4 -43.70 11.35 -37.48
C ARG A 4 -43.62 11.47 -35.95
N ASN A 5 -44.55 10.81 -35.25
CA ASN A 5 -44.51 10.61 -33.80
C ASN A 5 -43.43 9.56 -33.45
N VAL A 6 -42.36 10.00 -32.79
CA VAL A 6 -41.45 9.12 -32.04
C VAL A 6 -41.80 9.32 -30.56
N LEU A 7 -42.55 8.37 -30.01
CA LEU A 7 -42.74 8.20 -28.57
C LEU A 7 -41.93 6.97 -28.16
N LEU A 8 -40.65 7.18 -27.89
CA LEU A 8 -39.88 6.30 -27.01
C LEU A 8 -39.52 7.15 -25.80
N SER A 9 -40.51 7.27 -24.92
CA SER A 9 -40.37 7.84 -23.59
C SER A 9 -39.33 7.03 -22.82
N THR A 10 -38.23 7.71 -22.57
CA THR A 10 -37.07 7.27 -21.82
C THR A 10 -37.49 6.85 -20.42
N LEU A 11 -37.48 5.54 -20.17
CA LEU A 11 -37.57 4.97 -18.83
C LEU A 11 -36.21 5.17 -18.15
N PHE A 12 -35.88 6.41 -17.80
CA PHE A 12 -34.77 6.68 -16.89
C PHE A 12 -35.21 6.22 -15.50
N MET A 13 -34.80 5.00 -15.13
CA MET A 13 -34.67 4.60 -13.74
C MET A 13 -33.74 5.60 -13.04
N THR A 14 -34.31 6.62 -12.42
CA THR A 14 -33.64 7.46 -11.44
C THR A 14 -33.38 6.59 -10.21
N VAL A 15 -32.15 6.09 -10.09
CA VAL A 15 -31.67 5.48 -8.84
C VAL A 15 -31.92 6.49 -7.71
N PRO A 16 -32.60 6.11 -6.61
CA PRO A 16 -32.95 7.05 -5.57
C PRO A 16 -31.70 7.59 -4.88
N ARG A 17 -31.54 8.92 -4.89
CA ARG A 17 -30.43 9.71 -4.29
C ARG A 17 -30.02 9.28 -2.87
N ARG A 18 -30.95 8.73 -2.09
CA ARG A 18 -30.71 8.20 -0.73
C ARG A 18 -29.73 7.03 -0.70
N ARG A 19 -29.79 6.12 -1.69
CA ARG A 19 -28.92 4.93 -1.73
C ARG A 19 -27.47 5.27 -2.09
N GLN A 20 -27.26 6.35 -2.83
CA GLN A 20 -25.92 6.81 -3.21
C GLN A 20 -25.18 7.51 -2.05
N TYR A 21 -25.91 8.29 -1.24
CA TYR A 21 -25.33 8.98 -0.06
C TYR A 21 -24.80 8.00 1.00
N ASP A 22 -25.58 6.95 1.31
CA ASP A 22 -25.22 5.92 2.30
C ASP A 22 -23.93 5.17 1.88
N HIS A 23 -23.81 4.88 0.58
CA HIS A 23 -22.64 4.22 0.01
C HIS A 23 -21.37 5.09 0.08
N ASP A 24 -21.48 6.40 -0.18
CA ASP A 24 -20.33 7.31 -0.12
C ASP A 24 -19.83 7.47 1.34
N THR A 25 -20.76 7.52 2.30
CA THR A 25 -20.42 7.57 3.73
C THR A 25 -19.75 6.29 4.22
N ASP A 26 -20.19 5.13 3.75
CA ASP A 26 -19.58 3.84 4.09
C ASP A 26 -18.17 3.69 3.50
N LEU A 27 -17.96 4.14 2.27
CA LEU A 27 -16.64 4.15 1.64
C LEU A 27 -15.66 5.04 2.42
N ALA A 28 -16.06 6.27 2.75
CA ALA A 28 -15.25 7.19 3.54
C ALA A 28 -14.95 6.63 4.94
N ARG A 29 -15.96 6.07 5.62
CA ARG A 29 -15.79 5.43 6.93
C ARG A 29 -14.80 4.27 6.87
N SER A 30 -14.89 3.43 5.84
CA SER A 30 -13.99 2.29 5.68
C SER A 30 -12.54 2.70 5.42
N LEU A 31 -12.31 3.79 4.69
CA LEU A 31 -10.97 4.38 4.54
C LEU A 31 -10.40 4.87 5.87
N TRP A 32 -11.20 5.59 6.66
CA TRP A 32 -10.79 6.06 7.98
C TRP A 32 -10.48 4.92 8.95
N LEU A 33 -11.29 3.86 8.95
CA LEU A 33 -11.04 2.68 9.76
C LEU A 33 -9.74 1.97 9.36
N LEU A 34 -9.50 1.80 8.06
CA LEU A 34 -8.23 1.24 7.55
C LEU A 34 -7.04 2.11 7.95
N ALA A 35 -7.13 3.43 7.77
CA ALA A 35 -6.07 4.36 8.16
C ALA A 35 -5.80 4.36 9.67
N ALA A 36 -6.85 4.40 10.50
CA ALA A 36 -6.71 4.37 11.95
C ALA A 36 -6.11 3.05 12.44
N PHE A 37 -6.59 1.92 11.92
CA PHE A 37 -6.06 0.60 12.24
C PHE A 37 -4.60 0.45 11.78
N GLY A 38 -4.30 0.88 10.55
CA GLY A 38 -2.94 0.86 10.01
C GLY A 38 -1.98 1.73 10.80
N ALA A 39 -2.41 2.93 11.21
CA ALA A 39 -1.63 3.80 12.07
C ALA A 39 -1.38 3.15 13.45
N ALA A 40 -2.40 2.56 14.07
CA ALA A 40 -2.24 1.86 15.35
C ALA A 40 -1.23 0.71 15.25
N LEU A 41 -1.31 -0.10 14.18
CA LEU A 41 -0.34 -1.17 13.91
C LEU A 41 1.06 -0.62 13.68
N PHE A 42 1.21 0.43 12.88
CA PHE A 42 2.50 1.07 12.63
C PHE A 42 3.15 1.56 13.93
N PHE A 43 2.39 2.25 14.79
CA PHE A 43 2.89 2.70 16.09
C PHE A 43 3.25 1.54 17.02
N ALA A 44 2.44 0.48 17.03
CA ALA A 44 2.73 -0.72 17.79
C ALA A 44 4.03 -1.39 17.29
N LEU A 45 4.19 -1.51 15.97
CA LEU A 45 5.39 -2.07 15.33
C LEU A 45 6.62 -1.23 15.68
N ALA A 46 6.58 0.08 15.42
CA ALA A 46 7.68 1.00 15.69
C ALA A 46 8.10 0.97 17.15
N ARG A 47 7.15 0.92 18.09
CA ARG A 47 7.45 0.79 19.53
C ARG A 47 8.05 -0.57 19.86
N HIS A 48 7.50 -1.65 19.31
CA HIS A 48 7.95 -3.02 19.59
C HIS A 48 9.36 -3.28 19.07
N THR A 49 9.74 -2.65 17.96
CA THR A 49 11.05 -2.79 17.31
C THR A 49 12.02 -1.65 17.66
N ALA A 50 11.61 -0.68 18.46
CA ALA A 50 12.43 0.51 18.80
C ALA A 50 13.76 0.18 19.49
N ILE A 51 13.85 -0.98 20.14
CA ILE A 51 15.05 -1.40 20.87
C ILE A 51 16.10 -2.04 19.96
N LEU A 52 15.74 -2.43 18.72
CA LEU A 52 16.62 -3.16 17.83
C LEU A 52 17.76 -2.26 17.34
N ASN A 53 19.00 -2.67 17.61
CA ASN A 53 20.18 -2.01 17.07
C ASN A 53 21.25 -3.03 16.65
N PRO A 54 21.57 -3.17 15.35
CA PRO A 54 21.02 -2.45 14.20
C PRO A 54 19.51 -2.66 13.99
N ASP A 55 18.85 -1.77 13.24
CA ASP A 55 17.41 -1.83 13.03
C ASP A 55 16.99 -2.87 11.97
N ILE A 56 15.67 -3.04 11.76
CA ILE A 56 15.13 -3.99 10.76
C ILE A 56 15.54 -3.61 9.33
N PRO A 57 15.46 -2.34 8.89
CA PRO A 57 15.98 -1.94 7.58
C PRO A 57 17.43 -2.34 7.34
N ALA A 58 18.31 -2.24 8.36
CA ALA A 58 19.69 -2.70 8.23
C ALA A 58 19.79 -4.21 7.93
N LEU A 59 18.96 -5.05 8.56
CA LEU A 59 18.86 -6.47 8.24
C LEU A 59 18.29 -6.70 6.82
N GLN A 60 17.21 -6.00 6.48
CA GLN A 60 16.49 -6.12 5.20
C GLN A 60 17.34 -5.76 3.97
N LEU A 61 18.34 -4.90 4.15
CA LEU A 61 19.25 -4.47 3.10
C LEU A 61 20.58 -5.26 3.11
N THR A 62 20.59 -6.44 3.73
CA THR A 62 21.65 -7.43 3.54
C THR A 62 21.34 -8.32 2.32
N PHE A 63 22.37 -8.67 1.55
CA PHE A 63 22.24 -9.45 0.31
C PHE A 63 22.98 -10.78 0.35
N ASP A 64 23.63 -11.08 1.47
CA ASP A 64 24.39 -12.29 1.68
C ASP A 64 24.26 -12.79 3.12
N GLN A 65 24.66 -14.05 3.32
CA GLN A 65 24.57 -14.71 4.61
C GLN A 65 25.44 -14.07 5.69
N ALA A 66 26.64 -13.62 5.32
CA ALA A 66 27.59 -13.07 6.28
C ALA A 66 27.09 -11.75 6.88
N GLY A 67 26.57 -10.85 6.04
CA GLY A 67 25.94 -9.60 6.45
C GLY A 67 24.71 -9.85 7.32
N PHE A 68 23.80 -10.74 6.90
CA PHE A 68 22.61 -11.08 7.66
C PHE A 68 22.96 -11.62 9.07
N GLN A 69 23.91 -12.56 9.14
CA GLN A 69 24.37 -13.13 10.40
C GLN A 69 25.11 -12.11 11.27
N ALA A 70 25.88 -11.19 10.66
CA ALA A 70 26.57 -10.14 11.40
C ALA A 70 25.59 -9.17 12.07
N ILE A 71 24.44 -8.87 11.46
CA ILE A 71 23.38 -8.08 12.10
C ILE A 71 22.75 -8.87 13.24
N ILE A 72 22.34 -10.12 13.01
CA ILE A 72 21.72 -10.95 14.06
C ILE A 72 22.66 -11.15 15.26
N ALA A 73 23.96 -11.33 15.02
CA ALA A 73 24.94 -11.51 16.08
C ALA A 73 25.12 -10.29 16.99
N GLN A 74 24.67 -9.10 16.57
CA GLN A 74 24.69 -7.89 17.38
C GLN A 74 23.48 -7.78 18.32
N TRP A 75 22.39 -8.51 18.01
CA TRP A 75 21.18 -8.48 18.82
C TRP A 75 21.32 -9.34 20.07
N SER A 76 20.90 -8.77 21.20
CA SER A 76 20.64 -9.51 22.43
C SER A 76 19.49 -10.52 22.24
N PRO A 77 19.35 -11.51 23.14
CA PRO A 77 18.23 -12.44 23.10
C PRO A 77 16.86 -11.75 23.15
N GLU A 78 16.74 -10.61 23.85
CA GLU A 78 15.51 -9.83 23.87
C GLU A 78 15.23 -9.20 22.50
N GLU A 79 16.21 -8.53 21.89
CA GLU A 79 16.08 -7.93 20.56
C GLU A 79 15.72 -8.98 19.51
N PHE A 80 16.40 -10.13 19.51
CA PHE A 80 16.06 -11.23 18.60
C PHE A 80 14.62 -11.75 18.82
N SER A 81 14.16 -11.82 20.07
CA SER A 81 12.77 -12.18 20.39
C SER A 81 11.77 -11.11 19.91
N ARG A 82 12.10 -9.81 20.05
CA ARG A 82 11.29 -8.71 19.50
C ARG A 82 11.20 -8.82 17.99
N PHE A 83 12.32 -9.03 17.31
CA PHE A 83 12.33 -9.31 15.87
C PHE A 83 11.44 -10.51 15.54
N ARG A 84 11.62 -11.68 16.17
CA ARG A 84 10.78 -12.84 15.85
C ARG A 84 9.27 -12.61 16.06
N THR A 85 8.91 -11.81 17.06
CA THR A 85 7.49 -11.53 17.38
C THR A 85 6.91 -10.33 16.62
N HIS A 86 7.75 -9.50 15.98
CA HIS A 86 7.26 -8.35 15.22
C HIS A 86 6.37 -8.77 14.05
N PHE A 87 6.61 -9.94 13.46
CA PHE A 87 5.82 -10.48 12.35
C PHE A 87 4.32 -10.62 12.69
N TYR A 88 3.95 -10.83 13.96
CA TYR A 88 2.53 -10.84 14.37
C TYR A 88 1.82 -9.51 14.16
N LEU A 89 2.58 -8.41 14.21
CA LEU A 89 2.08 -7.05 13.93
C LEU A 89 2.27 -6.70 12.44
N ASP A 90 3.35 -7.17 11.84
CA ASP A 90 3.73 -6.80 10.48
C ASP A 90 2.81 -7.42 9.40
N PHE A 91 2.39 -8.68 9.54
CA PHE A 91 1.44 -9.30 8.62
C PHE A 91 0.07 -8.60 8.58
N PRO A 92 -0.57 -8.23 9.70
CA PRO A 92 -1.75 -7.36 9.67
C PRO A 92 -1.47 -5.97 9.09
N PHE A 93 -0.29 -5.41 9.36
CA PHE A 93 0.09 -4.08 8.89
C PHE A 93 0.21 -4.03 7.36
N LEU A 94 0.87 -5.02 6.74
CA LEU A 94 1.01 -5.10 5.29
C LEU A 94 -0.31 -5.23 4.56
N VAL A 95 -1.25 -6.01 5.11
CA VAL A 95 -2.61 -6.10 4.55
C VAL A 95 -3.28 -4.74 4.61
N THR A 96 -3.13 -4.03 5.72
CA THR A 96 -3.78 -2.75 5.94
C THR A 96 -3.24 -1.67 5.01
N TYR A 97 -1.92 -1.51 4.89
CA TYR A 97 -1.36 -0.48 4.00
C TYR A 97 -1.60 -0.82 2.52
N GLY A 98 -1.57 -2.10 2.13
CA GLY A 98 -1.87 -2.53 0.77
C GLY A 98 -3.29 -2.16 0.35
N LEU A 99 -4.28 -2.48 1.20
CA LEU A 99 -5.68 -2.12 0.98
C LEU A 99 -5.90 -0.61 1.01
N LEU A 100 -5.27 0.09 1.96
CA LEU A 100 -5.38 1.54 2.08
C LEU A 100 -4.86 2.24 0.82
N GLY A 101 -3.69 1.86 0.32
CA GLY A 101 -3.09 2.46 -0.88
C GLY A 101 -3.96 2.31 -2.13
N TYR A 102 -4.49 1.10 -2.35
CA TYR A 102 -5.42 0.82 -3.44
C TYR A 102 -6.68 1.69 -3.33
N ARG A 103 -7.35 1.62 -2.17
CA ARG A 103 -8.62 2.33 -1.97
C ARG A 103 -8.45 3.84 -2.00
N LEU A 104 -7.39 4.38 -1.37
CA LEU A 104 -7.10 5.80 -1.39
C LEU A 104 -6.94 6.31 -2.82
N THR A 105 -6.22 5.56 -3.67
CA THR A 105 -6.00 5.94 -5.07
C THR A 105 -7.27 5.83 -5.92
N VAL A 106 -8.03 4.74 -5.76
CA VAL A 106 -9.25 4.50 -6.54
C VAL A 106 -10.38 5.44 -6.10
N LEU A 107 -10.49 5.76 -4.82
CA LEU A 107 -11.57 6.60 -4.29
C LEU A 107 -11.28 8.10 -4.39
N THR A 108 -10.06 8.51 -4.74
CA THR A 108 -9.73 9.92 -4.96
C THR A 108 -10.33 10.40 -6.29
N PRO A 109 -11.42 11.21 -6.28
CA PRO A 109 -12.15 11.55 -7.52
C PRO A 109 -11.31 12.39 -8.48
N ARG A 110 -10.36 13.15 -7.93
CA ARG A 110 -9.41 13.99 -8.67
C ARG A 110 -8.57 13.19 -9.67
N PHE A 111 -8.34 11.91 -9.41
CA PHE A 111 -7.52 11.04 -10.26
C PHE A 111 -8.33 10.38 -11.39
N ALA A 112 -9.66 10.59 -11.44
CA ALA A 112 -10.53 9.92 -12.41
C ALA A 112 -10.12 10.12 -13.88
N ARG A 113 -9.56 11.29 -14.22
CA ARG A 113 -9.13 11.63 -15.58
C ARG A 113 -7.73 11.11 -15.95
N ALA A 114 -6.93 10.69 -14.97
CA ALA A 114 -5.56 10.23 -15.18
C ALA A 114 -5.48 8.70 -15.07
N THR A 115 -6.22 8.00 -15.92
CA THR A 115 -6.52 6.57 -15.79
C THR A 115 -5.27 5.69 -15.69
N ALA A 116 -4.28 5.89 -16.57
CA ALA A 116 -3.05 5.10 -16.56
C ALA A 116 -2.20 5.34 -15.30
N ALA A 117 -2.01 6.61 -14.90
CA ALA A 117 -1.23 6.97 -13.71
C ALA A 117 -1.94 6.50 -12.43
N ARG A 118 -3.27 6.64 -12.37
CA ARG A 118 -4.11 6.15 -11.27
C ARG A 118 -4.03 4.63 -11.15
N ASP A 119 -4.11 3.92 -12.28
CA ASP A 119 -4.02 2.46 -12.32
C ASP A 119 -2.67 1.97 -11.82
N LEU A 120 -1.56 2.52 -12.32
CA LEU A 120 -0.21 2.21 -11.83
C LEU A 120 -0.08 2.50 -10.33
N LEU A 121 -0.47 3.70 -9.90
CA LEU A 121 -0.38 4.15 -8.50
C LEU A 121 -1.20 3.23 -7.57
N SER A 122 -2.37 2.78 -8.01
CA SER A 122 -3.26 1.93 -7.20
C SER A 122 -2.68 0.55 -6.91
N ARG A 123 -1.69 0.11 -7.70
CA ARG A 123 -1.06 -1.21 -7.58
C ARG A 123 0.25 -1.18 -6.77
N LEU A 124 0.85 -0.01 -6.55
CA LEU A 124 2.16 0.09 -5.90
C LEU A 124 2.14 -0.50 -4.48
N LEU A 125 1.23 -0.06 -3.61
CA LEU A 125 1.15 -0.57 -2.25
C LEU A 125 0.64 -2.01 -2.14
N PRO A 126 -0.34 -2.48 -2.94
CA PRO A 126 -0.66 -3.92 -3.00
C PRO A 126 0.53 -4.79 -3.39
N TYR A 127 1.33 -4.39 -4.38
CA TYR A 127 2.53 -5.14 -4.75
C TYR A 127 3.63 -5.03 -3.70
N ALA A 128 3.80 -3.86 -3.06
CA ALA A 128 4.68 -3.73 -1.92
C ALA A 128 4.29 -4.70 -0.80
N ALA A 129 3.01 -4.79 -0.44
CA ALA A 129 2.50 -5.71 0.57
C ALA A 129 2.73 -7.18 0.21
N ALA A 130 2.58 -7.55 -1.05
CA ALA A 130 2.90 -8.91 -1.50
C ALA A 130 4.39 -9.23 -1.36
N LEU A 131 5.28 -8.29 -1.73
CA LEU A 131 6.72 -8.44 -1.54
C LEU A 131 7.11 -8.47 -0.06
N ASP A 132 6.44 -7.67 0.77
CA ASP A 132 6.60 -7.67 2.23
C ASP A 132 6.26 -9.03 2.83
N ALA A 133 5.15 -9.64 2.42
CA ALA A 133 4.80 -10.98 2.86
C ALA A 133 5.83 -12.04 2.43
N ILE A 134 6.39 -11.92 1.23
CA ILE A 134 7.46 -12.81 0.73
C ILE A 134 8.73 -12.62 1.56
N GLU A 135 9.17 -11.38 1.76
CA GLU A 135 10.37 -11.09 2.55
C GLU A 135 10.20 -11.53 4.00
N ASN A 136 9.05 -11.27 4.63
CA ASN A 136 8.76 -11.77 5.97
C ASN A 136 8.83 -13.31 6.05
N GLY A 137 8.29 -14.00 5.05
CA GLY A 137 8.40 -15.45 4.93
C GLY A 137 9.84 -15.92 4.79
N LEU A 138 10.65 -15.24 3.98
CA LEU A 138 12.07 -15.52 3.81
C LEU A 138 12.82 -15.31 5.12
N HIS A 139 12.65 -14.16 5.79
CA HIS A 139 13.30 -13.87 7.06
C HIS A 139 12.92 -14.86 8.16
N LEU A 140 11.64 -15.24 8.26
CA LEU A 140 11.20 -16.31 9.16
C LEU A 140 11.91 -17.63 8.89
N ALA A 141 12.10 -17.99 7.61
CA ALA A 141 12.86 -19.18 7.23
C ALA A 141 14.35 -19.04 7.61
N LEU A 142 14.99 -17.92 7.26
CA LEU A 142 16.41 -17.64 7.51
C LEU A 142 16.77 -17.62 9.01
N ILE A 143 15.86 -17.18 9.88
CA ILE A 143 16.08 -17.22 11.34
C ILE A 143 15.71 -18.56 11.99
N SER A 144 15.02 -19.45 11.27
CA SER A 144 14.62 -20.76 11.79
C SER A 144 15.73 -21.82 11.66
N THR A 145 16.59 -21.68 10.66
CA THR A 145 17.75 -22.55 10.42
C THR A 145 18.79 -21.82 9.57
N LEU A 146 20.07 -22.13 9.80
CA LEU A 146 21.19 -21.60 9.00
C LEU A 146 21.53 -22.49 7.80
N GLU A 147 20.88 -23.65 7.67
CA GLU A 147 21.05 -24.59 6.55
C GLU A 147 20.18 -24.20 5.35
N VAL A 148 20.29 -22.94 4.92
CA VAL A 148 19.54 -22.39 3.78
C VAL A 148 20.51 -21.99 2.67
N PRO A 149 20.13 -22.15 1.39
CA PRO A 149 20.97 -21.72 0.27
C PRO A 149 21.31 -20.23 0.33
N ALA A 150 22.56 -19.88 -0.01
CA ALA A 150 23.01 -18.48 -0.05
C ALA A 150 22.11 -17.58 -0.93
N SER A 151 21.48 -18.14 -1.96
CA SER A 151 20.54 -17.43 -2.83
C SER A 151 19.28 -16.93 -2.11
N MET A 152 18.89 -17.52 -0.97
CA MET A 152 17.74 -17.05 -0.19
C MET A 152 18.01 -15.70 0.48
N PHE A 153 19.24 -15.45 0.95
CA PHE A 153 19.64 -14.15 1.50
C PHE A 153 19.62 -13.07 0.42
N LEU A 154 20.17 -13.38 -0.76
CA LEU A 154 20.14 -12.48 -1.91
C LEU A 154 18.70 -12.17 -2.34
N LEU A 155 17.86 -13.20 -2.42
CA LEU A 155 16.44 -13.03 -2.76
C LEU A 155 15.72 -12.15 -1.72
N ALA A 156 15.96 -12.37 -0.42
CA ALA A 156 15.36 -11.57 0.64
C ALA A 156 15.74 -10.08 0.49
N GLY A 157 17.03 -9.79 0.31
CA GLY A 157 17.51 -8.42 0.10
C GLY A 157 16.93 -7.76 -1.15
N ILE A 158 16.84 -8.48 -2.27
CA ILE A 158 16.22 -7.97 -3.51
C ILE A 158 14.73 -7.68 -3.29
N VAL A 159 13.98 -8.61 -2.71
CA VAL A 159 12.55 -8.45 -2.43
C VAL A 159 12.31 -7.27 -1.50
N ALA A 160 13.09 -7.15 -0.43
CA ALA A 160 13.05 -6.01 0.48
C ALA A 160 13.34 -4.68 -0.23
N SER A 161 14.36 -4.63 -1.08
CA SER A 161 14.73 -3.44 -1.83
C SER A 161 13.61 -2.98 -2.77
N VAL A 162 13.04 -3.90 -3.54
CA VAL A 162 11.94 -3.59 -4.45
C VAL A 162 10.71 -3.13 -3.67
N LYS A 163 10.38 -3.77 -2.54
CA LYS A 163 9.32 -3.33 -1.64
C LYS A 163 9.53 -1.88 -1.20
N TRP A 164 10.69 -1.55 -0.67
CA TRP A 164 10.99 -0.19 -0.19
C TRP A 164 10.88 0.85 -1.30
N ILE A 165 11.33 0.52 -2.52
CA ILE A 165 11.15 1.38 -3.70
C ILE A 165 9.65 1.62 -3.97
N LEU A 166 8.82 0.57 -3.97
CA LEU A 166 7.38 0.72 -4.20
C LEU A 166 6.70 1.56 -3.11
N ILE A 167 7.07 1.34 -1.84
CA ILE A 167 6.58 2.12 -0.69
C ILE A 167 6.95 3.59 -0.86
N ALA A 168 8.18 3.91 -1.29
CA ALA A 168 8.64 5.28 -1.51
C ALA A 168 7.99 5.93 -2.74
N LEU A 169 7.79 5.19 -3.83
CA LEU A 169 7.16 5.69 -5.05
C LEU A 169 5.68 6.03 -4.85
N PHE A 170 4.98 5.36 -3.94
CA PHE A 170 3.56 5.62 -3.71
C PHE A 170 3.26 7.07 -3.25
N PRO A 171 3.79 7.60 -2.13
CA PRO A 171 3.51 8.97 -1.71
C PRO A 171 4.03 9.99 -2.73
N LEU A 172 5.18 9.75 -3.37
CA LEU A 172 5.70 10.62 -4.43
C LEU A 172 4.77 10.68 -5.64
N GLY A 173 4.31 9.52 -6.12
CA GLY A 173 3.37 9.41 -7.23
C GLY A 173 2.00 9.99 -6.88
N PHE A 174 1.53 9.77 -5.65
CA PHE A 174 0.27 10.33 -5.15
C PHE A 174 0.30 11.86 -5.13
N LEU A 175 1.36 12.46 -4.57
CA LEU A 175 1.54 13.91 -4.52
C LEU A 175 1.77 14.51 -5.91
N GLY A 176 2.55 13.85 -6.76
CA GLY A 176 2.77 14.26 -8.15
C GLY A 176 1.46 14.27 -8.94
N LEU A 177 0.67 13.19 -8.84
CA LEU A 177 -0.63 13.10 -9.50
C LEU A 177 -1.61 14.15 -8.96
N TRP A 178 -1.62 14.38 -7.64
CA TRP A 178 -2.39 15.46 -7.02
C TRP A 178 -2.02 16.84 -7.55
N ALA A 179 -0.72 17.11 -7.72
CA ALA A 179 -0.18 18.37 -8.18
C ALA A 179 -0.41 18.62 -9.68
N VAL A 180 -0.49 17.58 -10.51
CA VAL A 180 -0.82 17.72 -11.94
C VAL A 180 -2.33 17.91 -12.12
N THR A 181 -3.13 17.14 -11.40
CA THR A 181 -4.60 17.21 -11.48
C THR A 181 -5.20 18.46 -10.81
N ARG A 182 -4.40 19.27 -10.11
CA ARG A 182 -4.83 20.59 -9.57
C ARG A 182 -5.05 21.66 -10.61
N HIS A 183 -4.36 21.56 -11.73
CA HIS A 183 -4.40 22.54 -12.80
C HIS A 183 -5.21 22.06 -14.01
N ALA A 184 -5.87 20.91 -13.91
CA ALA A 184 -6.73 20.45 -14.98
C ALA A 184 -7.95 21.39 -15.08
N PRO A 185 -8.21 22.03 -16.23
CA PRO A 185 -9.33 22.93 -16.39
C PRO A 185 -10.65 22.25 -16.02
N GLY A 186 -11.56 23.04 -15.44
CA GLY A 186 -12.89 22.57 -15.10
C GLY A 186 -13.64 22.17 -16.36
N PRO A 187 -14.65 21.29 -16.28
CA PRO A 187 -15.48 20.93 -17.43
C PRO A 187 -16.18 22.14 -18.10
N ARG A 188 -16.21 23.32 -17.46
CA ARG A 188 -16.77 24.55 -18.05
C ARG A 188 -15.78 25.32 -18.94
N ASP A 189 -14.48 25.06 -18.81
CA ASP A 189 -13.44 25.82 -19.52
C ASP A 189 -13.06 25.17 -20.86
N ALA A 190 -13.51 23.93 -21.10
CA ALA A 190 -13.28 23.20 -22.34
C ALA A 190 -14.29 23.52 -23.46
N ASP A 191 -15.45 24.09 -23.10
CA ASP A 191 -16.52 24.46 -24.04
C ASP A 191 -16.46 25.93 -24.47
N ALA A 192 -15.42 26.67 -24.05
CA ALA A 192 -15.26 28.11 -24.30
C ALA A 192 -14.26 28.44 -25.44
N THR A 193 -13.85 27.45 -26.24
CA THR A 193 -12.94 27.62 -27.39
C THR A 193 -13.52 27.03 -28.65
#